data_AF-A0A6L4YQU8-F1
#
_entry.id   AF-A0A6L4YQU8-F1
#
_cell.length_a   1.000
_cell.length_b   1.000
_cell.length_c   1.000
_cell.angle_alpha   90.00
_cell.angle_beta   90.00
_cell.angle_gamma   90.00
#
_symmetry.space_group_name_H-M   'P 1'
#
loop_
_entity.id
_entity.type
_entity.pdbx_description
1 polymer ?
#
loop_
_entity_poly.entity_id
_entity_poly.type
_entity_poly.pdbx_seq_one_letter_code
_entity_poly.pdbx_strand_id
1 'polypeptide(L)'
;MAITNPGITENCSAVLTWTLTGATTGSGTGFILPSQSFNIGKTRVHYTLTDASANTDTCSFQVWIKDLVQPKFTVTCVASAITQTADPDRCDANVAVPQPFSISNPCNEAFTVVNSYTASTANANGIYPVGPTTVTWTITDASGNVTTCPQTVTVTDDQDPVIACQSNIEEQVAANNCSKAGVAITNPGITENCSAVLT
;
A
#
# COMPACT_ATOMS: atom_id res chain seq x y z
N MET A 1 12.91 -16.17 -31.83
CA MET A 1 13.87 -15.37 -32.62
C MET A 1 15.18 -16.14 -32.61
N ALA A 2 15.60 -16.70 -33.74
CA ALA A 2 16.80 -17.52 -33.80
C ALA A 2 18.03 -16.61 -33.61
N ILE A 3 18.86 -16.91 -32.60
CA ILE A 3 20.15 -16.25 -32.42
C ILE A 3 21.07 -16.83 -33.49
N THR A 4 21.31 -16.09 -34.57
CA THR A 4 22.30 -16.47 -35.58
C THR A 4 23.69 -16.35 -34.98
N ASN A 5 24.44 -17.46 -35.03
CA ASN A 5 25.81 -17.55 -34.56
C ASN A 5 26.69 -16.52 -35.28
N PRO A 6 27.43 -15.65 -34.60
CA PRO A 6 28.44 -14.82 -35.26
C PRO A 6 29.50 -15.75 -35.85
N GLY A 7 29.66 -15.69 -37.17
CA GLY A 7 30.60 -16.52 -37.92
C GLY A 7 32.04 -16.21 -37.52
N ILE A 8 32.73 -17.18 -36.95
CA ILE A 8 34.18 -17.17 -36.77
C ILE A 8 34.82 -17.64 -38.09
N THR A 9 35.51 -16.75 -38.81
CA THR A 9 36.11 -17.03 -40.14
C THR A 9 37.64 -17.22 -40.12
N GLU A 10 38.29 -17.28 -38.97
CA GLU A 10 39.76 -17.40 -38.87
C GLU A 10 40.17 -18.78 -38.33
N ASN A 11 40.84 -19.57 -39.17
CA ASN A 11 41.31 -20.94 -38.95
C ASN A 11 42.62 -21.01 -38.13
N CYS A 12 42.71 -20.25 -37.04
CA CYS A 12 43.78 -20.36 -36.06
C CYS A 12 43.15 -20.62 -34.70
N SER A 13 43.86 -21.28 -33.79
CA SER A 13 43.39 -21.79 -32.48
C SER A 13 42.88 -20.71 -31.51
N ALA A 14 41.81 -20.01 -31.89
CA ALA A 14 41.19 -18.96 -31.12
C ALA A 14 40.25 -19.57 -30.08
N VAL A 15 40.33 -19.07 -28.86
CA VAL A 15 39.50 -19.48 -27.75
C VAL A 15 38.40 -18.45 -27.57
N LEU A 16 37.15 -18.87 -27.74
CA LEU A 16 35.98 -18.07 -27.39
C LEU A 16 35.63 -18.32 -25.92
N THR A 17 35.38 -17.26 -25.16
CA THR A 17 34.89 -17.31 -23.78
C THR A 17 33.70 -16.39 -23.61
N TRP A 18 32.88 -16.65 -22.59
CA TRP A 18 31.77 -15.79 -22.21
C TRP A 18 31.68 -15.61 -20.70
N THR A 19 31.15 -14.46 -20.29
CA THR A 19 30.77 -14.15 -18.91
C THR A 19 29.36 -13.56 -18.86
N LEU A 20 28.58 -13.98 -17.86
CA LEU A 20 27.25 -13.50 -17.54
C LEU A 20 27.31 -12.71 -16.25
N THR A 21 26.68 -11.53 -16.24
CA THR A 21 26.55 -10.68 -15.05
C THR A 21 25.12 -10.12 -14.93
N GLY A 22 24.69 -9.79 -13.71
CA GLY A 22 23.34 -9.31 -13.42
C GLY A 22 22.45 -10.42 -12.87
N ALA A 23 21.25 -10.57 -13.44
CA ALA A 23 20.25 -11.54 -12.96
C ALA A 23 20.74 -13.00 -13.04
N THR A 24 21.49 -13.33 -14.07
CA THR A 24 22.18 -14.62 -14.21
C THR A 24 23.68 -14.35 -14.17
N THR A 25 24.41 -15.14 -13.38
CA THR A 25 25.88 -15.08 -13.31
C THR A 25 26.48 -16.40 -13.74
N GLY A 26 27.64 -16.35 -14.36
CA GLY A 26 28.32 -17.55 -14.86
C GLY A 26 29.41 -17.21 -15.87
N SER A 27 30.20 -18.21 -16.24
CA SER A 27 31.24 -18.09 -17.25
C SER A 27 31.50 -19.42 -17.94
N GLY A 28 32.04 -19.40 -19.15
CA GLY A 28 32.41 -20.61 -19.86
C GLY A 28 33.21 -20.36 -21.13
N THR A 29 33.53 -21.45 -21.82
CA THR A 29 34.24 -21.46 -23.11
C THR A 29 33.29 -21.87 -24.23
N GLY A 30 33.55 -21.40 -25.45
CA GLY A 30 32.72 -21.65 -26.64
C GLY A 30 31.48 -20.76 -26.69
N PHE A 31 30.41 -21.26 -27.30
CA PHE A 31 29.13 -20.56 -27.38
C PHE A 31 28.22 -20.96 -26.22
N ILE A 32 27.40 -20.02 -25.74
CA ILE A 32 26.32 -20.33 -24.80
C ILE A 32 25.35 -21.29 -25.49
N LEU A 33 25.07 -22.43 -24.85
CA LEU A 33 24.17 -23.45 -25.38
C LEU A 33 22.71 -22.97 -25.35
N PRO A 34 21.85 -23.43 -26.27
CA PRO A 34 20.42 -23.13 -26.24
C PRO A 34 19.72 -23.59 -24.95
N SER A 35 20.31 -24.53 -24.22
CA SER A 35 19.82 -25.02 -22.92
C SER A 35 20.20 -24.13 -21.73
N GLN A 36 21.00 -23.08 -21.92
CA GLN A 36 21.35 -22.16 -20.85
C GLN A 36 20.11 -21.45 -20.32
N SER A 37 19.81 -21.65 -19.05
CA SER A 37 18.76 -20.91 -18.36
C SER A 37 19.23 -19.50 -18.01
N PHE A 38 18.32 -18.54 -18.15
CA PHE A 38 18.50 -17.17 -17.70
C PHE A 38 17.42 -16.87 -16.66
N ASN A 39 17.84 -16.33 -15.51
CA ASN A 39 16.93 -15.84 -14.48
C ASN A 39 16.19 -14.58 -14.95
N ILE A 40 15.01 -14.35 -14.37
CA ILE A 40 14.22 -13.12 -14.59
C ILE A 40 15.09 -11.89 -14.26
N GLY A 41 15.02 -10.88 -15.13
CA GLY A 41 15.78 -9.64 -15.01
C GLY A 41 16.74 -9.42 -16.18
N LYS A 42 17.67 -8.48 -15.99
CA LYS A 42 18.67 -8.13 -17.01
C LYS A 42 19.95 -8.91 -16.76
N THR A 43 20.35 -9.71 -17.74
CA THR A 43 21.65 -10.38 -17.78
C THR A 43 22.49 -9.75 -18.89
N ARG A 44 23.70 -9.28 -18.58
CA ARG A 44 24.68 -8.88 -19.58
C ARG A 44 25.47 -10.11 -20.00
N VAL A 45 25.49 -10.37 -21.30
CA VAL A 45 26.37 -11.37 -21.92
C VAL A 45 27.58 -10.62 -22.46
N HIS A 46 28.77 -11.08 -22.13
CA HIS A 46 30.04 -10.57 -22.63
C HIS A 46 30.86 -11.71 -23.20
N TYR A 47 31.12 -11.68 -24.50
CA TYR A 47 32.01 -12.61 -25.20
C TYR A 47 33.39 -12.01 -25.39
N THR A 48 34.41 -12.85 -25.28
CA THR A 48 35.81 -12.53 -25.57
C THR A 48 36.39 -13.63 -26.45
N LEU A 49 36.86 -13.26 -27.64
CA LEU A 49 37.61 -14.13 -28.54
C LEU A 49 39.09 -13.81 -28.39
N THR A 50 39.92 -14.81 -28.11
CA THR A 50 41.37 -14.65 -27.94
C THR A 50 42.12 -15.55 -28.91
N ASP A 51 43.02 -15.01 -29.72
CA ASP A 51 43.86 -15.81 -30.62
C ASP A 51 45.10 -16.42 -29.89
N ALA A 52 45.86 -17.26 -30.58
CA ALA A 52 47.06 -17.89 -30.02
C ALA A 52 48.20 -16.90 -29.70
N SER A 53 48.11 -15.67 -30.20
CA SER A 53 49.04 -14.56 -29.93
C SER A 53 48.52 -13.63 -28.84
N ALA A 54 47.45 -14.01 -28.14
CA ALA A 54 46.76 -13.26 -27.09
C ALA A 54 46.08 -11.95 -27.55
N ASN A 55 45.83 -11.77 -28.85
CA ASN A 55 44.99 -10.67 -29.31
C ASN A 55 43.53 -10.98 -29.00
N THR A 56 42.77 -9.96 -28.56
CA THR A 56 41.38 -10.14 -28.15
C THR A 56 40.42 -9.25 -28.93
N ASP A 57 39.25 -9.79 -29.25
CA ASP A 57 38.06 -9.04 -29.64
C ASP A 57 36.90 -9.35 -28.69
N THR A 58 36.01 -8.39 -28.47
CA THR A 58 34.91 -8.54 -27.50
C THR A 58 33.58 -8.03 -28.02
N CYS A 59 32.51 -8.67 -27.57
CA CYS A 59 31.14 -8.27 -27.91
C CYS A 59 30.25 -8.38 -26.67
N SER A 60 29.34 -7.43 -26.47
CA SER A 60 28.39 -7.45 -25.37
C SER A 60 26.97 -7.15 -25.81
N PHE A 61 26.00 -7.83 -25.20
CA PHE A 61 24.59 -7.53 -25.36
C PHE A 61 23.83 -7.84 -24.07
N GLN A 62 22.56 -7.43 -24.00
CA GLN A 62 21.69 -7.72 -22.87
C GLN A 62 20.66 -8.76 -23.26
N VAL A 63 20.51 -9.78 -22.41
CA VAL A 63 19.36 -10.66 -22.37
C VAL A 63 18.43 -10.11 -21.29
N TRP A 64 17.20 -9.78 -21.68
CA TRP A 64 16.18 -9.31 -20.75
C TRP A 64 15.04 -10.31 -20.69
N ILE A 65 15.06 -11.16 -19.67
CA ILE A 65 13.95 -12.07 -19.38
C ILE A 65 12.95 -11.28 -18.55
N LYS A 66 11.77 -11.05 -19.13
CA LYS A 66 10.62 -10.45 -18.45
C LYS A 66 9.63 -11.56 -18.15
N ASP A 67 9.04 -11.52 -16.97
CA ASP A 67 7.81 -12.25 -16.74
C ASP A 67 6.66 -11.56 -17.51
N LEU A 68 6.01 -12.32 -18.37
CA LEU A 68 4.88 -11.90 -19.21
C LEU A 68 3.59 -12.68 -18.91
N VAL A 69 3.59 -13.58 -17.91
CA VAL A 69 2.43 -14.39 -17.54
C VAL A 69 1.61 -13.65 -16.47
N GLN A 70 0.28 -13.58 -16.62
CA GLN A 70 -0.62 -13.19 -15.53
C GLN A 70 -1.08 -14.43 -14.73
N PRO A 71 -1.32 -14.32 -13.39
CA PRO A 71 -1.42 -13.09 -12.60
C PRO A 71 -0.15 -12.83 -11.77
N LYS A 72 0.51 -11.73 -12.11
CA LYS A 72 1.80 -11.27 -11.58
C LYS A 72 1.81 -11.11 -10.06
N PHE A 73 0.67 -10.77 -9.48
CA PHE A 73 0.37 -10.89 -8.07
C PHE A 73 -1.10 -11.22 -7.99
N THR A 74 -1.48 -12.16 -7.13
CA THR A 74 -2.88 -12.28 -6.73
C THR A 74 -3.04 -11.49 -5.44
N VAL A 75 -3.65 -10.30 -5.55
CA VAL A 75 -4.07 -9.50 -4.41
C VAL A 75 -5.53 -9.83 -4.15
N THR A 76 -5.80 -10.49 -3.03
CA THR A 76 -7.18 -10.71 -2.57
C THR A 76 -7.45 -9.71 -1.46
N CYS A 77 -8.25 -8.70 -1.77
CA CYS A 77 -8.71 -7.74 -0.76
C CYS A 77 -9.75 -8.45 0.13
N VAL A 78 -9.35 -8.82 1.34
CA VAL A 78 -10.22 -9.31 2.41
C VAL A 78 -10.43 -8.17 3.41
N ALA A 79 -11.02 -7.07 2.93
CA ALA A 79 -11.37 -5.95 3.78
C ALA A 79 -12.67 -6.27 4.53
N SER A 80 -12.54 -6.74 5.76
CA SER A 80 -13.62 -6.62 6.73
C SER A 80 -13.76 -5.14 7.13
N ALA A 81 -15.00 -4.68 7.26
CA ALA A 81 -15.25 -3.37 7.87
C ALA A 81 -14.72 -3.37 9.30
N ILE A 82 -13.98 -2.32 9.67
CA ILE A 82 -13.56 -2.09 11.05
C ILE A 82 -14.53 -1.08 11.66
N THR A 83 -15.15 -1.45 12.77
CA THR A 83 -16.05 -0.58 13.53
C THR A 83 -15.51 -0.39 14.93
N GLN A 84 -15.43 0.85 15.39
CA GLN A 84 -15.02 1.18 16.75
C GLN A 84 -15.87 2.33 17.31
N THR A 85 -16.14 2.31 18.60
CA THR A 85 -16.81 3.44 19.26
C THR A 85 -15.82 4.57 19.54
N ALA A 86 -16.26 5.82 19.42
CA ALA A 86 -15.51 6.98 19.86
C ALA A 86 -15.09 6.87 21.34
N ASP A 87 -13.94 7.44 21.69
CA ASP A 87 -13.50 7.50 23.08
C ASP A 87 -14.47 8.37 23.91
N PRO A 88 -14.67 8.08 25.22
CA PRO A 88 -15.52 8.92 26.09
C PRO A 88 -15.13 10.40 26.04
N ASP A 89 -16.15 11.26 25.94
CA ASP A 89 -16.06 12.71 25.80
C ASP A 89 -15.28 13.19 24.55
N ARG A 90 -15.06 12.31 23.56
CA ARG A 90 -14.33 12.60 22.31
C ARG A 90 -15.07 12.10 21.08
N CYS A 91 -14.67 12.62 19.93
CA CYS A 91 -15.28 12.33 18.61
C CYS A 91 -14.33 11.67 17.66
N ASP A 92 -13.43 10.91 18.24
CA ASP A 92 -12.47 10.11 17.55
C ASP A 92 -12.16 8.89 18.41
N ALA A 93 -11.58 7.88 17.77
CA ALA A 93 -11.07 6.70 18.44
C ALA A 93 -9.70 6.36 17.88
N ASN A 94 -8.81 5.83 18.72
CA ASN A 94 -7.59 5.21 18.24
C ASN A 94 -7.89 3.80 17.72
N VAL A 95 -7.83 3.61 16.41
CA VAL A 95 -8.20 2.38 15.71
C VAL A 95 -6.97 1.64 15.21
N ALA A 96 -6.94 0.33 15.48
CA ALA A 96 -5.98 -0.57 14.87
C ALA A 96 -6.48 -1.02 13.49
N VAL A 97 -5.73 -0.69 12.45
CA VAL A 97 -6.06 -0.96 11.04
C VAL A 97 -4.90 -1.74 10.42
N PRO A 98 -4.88 -3.08 10.59
CA PRO A 98 -3.89 -3.93 9.95
C PRO A 98 -4.15 -4.02 8.44
N GLN A 99 -3.15 -4.50 7.70
CA GLN A 99 -3.25 -4.76 6.27
C GLN A 99 -4.37 -5.78 5.96
N PRO A 100 -5.38 -5.47 5.12
CA PRO A 100 -6.56 -6.30 4.88
C PRO A 100 -6.45 -7.20 3.63
N PHE A 101 -5.24 -7.64 3.27
CA PHE A 101 -5.06 -8.43 2.05
C PHE A 101 -3.90 -9.40 2.18
N SER A 102 -4.04 -10.52 1.49
CA SER A 102 -2.96 -11.46 1.21
C SER A 102 -2.39 -11.19 -0.18
N ILE A 103 -1.07 -11.27 -0.29
CA ILE A 103 -0.35 -11.19 -1.56
C ILE A 103 0.23 -12.58 -1.84
N SER A 104 -0.10 -13.14 -3.00
CA SER A 104 0.57 -14.32 -3.54
C SER A 104 1.39 -13.93 -4.76
N ASN A 105 2.68 -14.27 -4.75
CA ASN A 105 3.60 -14.06 -5.87
C ASN A 105 4.34 -15.38 -6.20
N PRO A 106 4.06 -16.02 -7.34
CA PRO A 106 4.74 -17.25 -7.75
C PRO A 106 6.22 -17.05 -8.13
N CYS A 107 6.65 -15.81 -8.39
CA CYS A 107 7.98 -15.48 -8.90
C CYS A 107 8.90 -14.81 -7.85
N ASN A 108 8.42 -14.64 -6.60
CA ASN A 108 9.19 -14.09 -5.49
C ASN A 108 9.84 -12.72 -5.78
N GLU A 109 9.23 -11.91 -6.66
CA GLU A 109 9.60 -10.53 -6.93
C GLU A 109 9.31 -9.62 -5.73
N ALA A 110 10.14 -8.59 -5.57
CA ALA A 110 9.92 -7.54 -4.58
C ALA A 110 8.70 -6.68 -4.94
N PHE A 111 8.04 -6.18 -3.90
CA PHE A 111 6.91 -5.25 -4.00
C PHE A 111 6.95 -4.26 -2.84
N THR A 112 6.23 -3.15 -2.98
CA THR A 112 6.00 -2.16 -1.93
C THR A 112 4.51 -2.04 -1.67
N VAL A 113 4.15 -1.75 -0.42
CA VAL A 113 2.77 -1.50 0.01
C VAL A 113 2.74 -0.14 0.69
N VAL A 114 1.78 0.71 0.38
CA VAL A 114 1.52 1.95 1.12
C VAL A 114 0.03 2.12 1.35
N ASN A 115 -0.37 2.90 2.35
CA ASN A 115 -1.76 3.25 2.58
C ASN A 115 -1.98 4.77 2.56
N SER A 116 -3.19 5.20 2.23
CA SER A 116 -3.55 6.62 2.11
C SER A 116 -3.63 7.38 3.44
N TYR A 117 -3.54 6.70 4.58
CA TYR A 117 -3.71 7.32 5.90
C TYR A 117 -2.37 7.66 6.56
N THR A 118 -1.45 6.70 6.70
CA THR A 118 -0.11 6.91 7.27
C THR A 118 1.00 7.03 6.23
N ALA A 119 0.72 6.79 4.95
CA ALA A 119 1.73 6.66 3.89
C ALA A 119 2.81 5.60 4.19
N SER A 120 2.51 4.64 5.06
CA SER A 120 3.42 3.58 5.53
C SER A 120 2.99 2.20 5.05
N THR A 121 3.91 1.24 5.15
CA THR A 121 3.75 -0.15 4.66
C THR A 121 3.22 -1.11 5.72
N ALA A 122 3.22 -0.74 7.01
CA ALA A 122 2.99 -1.67 8.11
C ALA A 122 1.52 -1.78 8.54
N ASN A 123 0.88 -0.63 8.80
CA ASN A 123 -0.51 -0.52 9.22
C ASN A 123 -1.02 0.89 8.94
N ALA A 124 -2.33 1.08 9.04
CA ALA A 124 -2.99 2.38 9.03
C ALA A 124 -3.49 2.75 10.43
N ASN A 125 -2.81 2.32 11.50
CA ASN A 125 -3.27 2.62 12.85
C ASN A 125 -3.25 4.14 13.11
N GLY A 126 -4.23 4.63 13.86
CA GLY A 126 -4.24 6.02 14.29
C GLY A 126 -5.60 6.48 14.78
N ILE A 127 -5.76 7.80 14.87
CA ILE A 127 -6.96 8.44 15.37
C ILE A 127 -7.93 8.71 14.22
N TYR A 128 -9.09 8.07 14.26
CA TYR A 128 -10.15 8.20 13.27
C TYR A 128 -11.31 9.01 13.85
N PRO A 129 -11.81 10.03 13.15
CA PRO A 129 -12.98 10.77 13.59
C PRO A 129 -14.25 9.92 13.47
N VAL A 130 -15.28 10.26 14.24
CA VAL A 130 -16.65 9.72 14.09
C VAL A 130 -17.08 9.81 12.62
N GLY A 131 -17.68 8.73 12.13
CA GLY A 131 -18.09 8.54 10.75
C GLY A 131 -17.19 7.58 9.97
N PRO A 132 -17.48 7.38 8.67
CA PRO A 132 -16.71 6.51 7.81
C PRO A 132 -15.43 7.21 7.31
N THR A 133 -14.31 6.51 7.41
CA THR A 133 -13.02 6.87 6.80
C THR A 133 -12.55 5.73 5.88
N THR A 134 -12.28 6.06 4.62
CA THR A 134 -11.75 5.08 3.65
C THR A 134 -10.23 5.13 3.62
N VAL A 135 -9.60 4.00 3.92
CA VAL A 135 -8.15 3.77 3.76
C VAL A 135 -7.92 3.01 2.46
N THR A 136 -7.17 3.61 1.53
CA THR A 136 -6.79 2.97 0.27
C THR A 136 -5.38 2.43 0.38
N TRP A 137 -5.24 1.12 0.27
CA TRP A 137 -3.97 0.43 0.19
C TRP A 137 -3.52 0.33 -1.26
N THR A 138 -2.26 0.65 -1.53
CA THR A 138 -1.64 0.63 -2.86
C THR A 138 -0.44 -0.32 -2.84
N ILE A 139 -0.47 -1.32 -3.70
CA ILE A 139 0.59 -2.30 -3.90
C ILE A 139 1.27 -1.98 -5.23
N THR A 140 2.60 -1.91 -5.23
CA THR A 140 3.41 -1.67 -6.43
C THR A 140 4.49 -2.74 -6.55
N ASP A 141 4.57 -3.42 -7.68
CA ASP A 141 5.63 -4.40 -7.92
C ASP A 141 6.92 -3.79 -8.48
N ALA A 142 8.01 -4.57 -8.49
CA ALA A 142 9.31 -4.15 -9.04
C ALA A 142 9.27 -3.81 -10.54
N SER A 143 8.23 -4.24 -11.25
CA SER A 143 7.97 -3.91 -12.66
C SER A 143 7.11 -2.64 -12.83
N GLY A 144 6.64 -2.02 -11.75
CA GLY A 144 5.81 -0.82 -11.75
C GLY A 144 4.30 -1.06 -11.93
N ASN A 145 3.81 -2.30 -11.80
CA ASN A 145 2.36 -2.55 -11.83
C ASN A 145 1.74 -2.18 -10.50
N VAL A 146 0.55 -1.58 -10.54
CA VAL A 146 -0.13 -1.05 -9.36
C VAL A 146 -1.49 -1.73 -9.18
N THR A 147 -1.83 -2.06 -7.94
CA THR A 147 -3.16 -2.56 -7.54
C THR A 147 -3.58 -1.88 -6.24
N THR A 148 -4.89 -1.63 -6.08
CA THR A 148 -5.42 -0.94 -4.89
C THR A 148 -6.50 -1.76 -4.18
N CYS A 149 -6.51 -1.73 -2.85
CA CYS A 149 -7.55 -2.31 -1.99
C CYS A 149 -8.14 -1.22 -1.07
N PRO A 150 -9.41 -0.83 -1.22
CA PRO A 150 -10.08 0.04 -0.26
C PRO A 150 -10.48 -0.72 1.01
N GLN A 151 -10.40 -0.06 2.16
CA GLN A 151 -10.87 -0.56 3.46
C GLN A 151 -11.60 0.56 4.18
N THR A 152 -12.81 0.28 4.67
CA THR A 152 -13.60 1.25 5.43
C THR A 152 -13.40 1.03 6.93
N VAL A 153 -13.07 2.12 7.61
CA VAL A 153 -13.03 2.24 9.07
C VAL A 153 -14.19 3.13 9.47
N THR A 154 -15.07 2.67 10.36
CA THR A 154 -16.21 3.45 10.85
C THR A 154 -16.06 3.66 12.34
N VAL A 155 -16.00 4.92 12.76
CA VAL A 155 -16.12 5.26 14.18
C VAL A 155 -17.56 5.66 14.48
N THR A 156 -18.18 5.00 15.45
CA THR A 156 -19.57 5.27 15.86
C THR A 156 -19.59 6.12 17.12
N ASP A 157 -20.55 7.05 17.17
CA ASP A 157 -20.90 7.75 18.40
C ASP A 157 -22.04 7.00 19.12
N ASP A 158 -21.81 6.65 20.38
CA ASP A 158 -22.78 6.00 21.27
C ASP A 158 -23.01 6.79 22.56
N GLN A 159 -22.58 8.05 22.59
CA GLN A 159 -22.65 8.89 23.77
C GLN A 159 -23.95 9.69 23.76
N ASP A 160 -24.76 9.49 24.81
CA ASP A 160 -26.05 10.18 24.93
C ASP A 160 -25.84 11.70 25.12
N PRO A 161 -26.63 12.55 24.44
CA PRO A 161 -26.62 13.99 24.71
C PRO A 161 -27.14 14.27 26.13
N VAL A 162 -26.55 15.28 26.78
CA VAL A 162 -26.94 15.69 28.13
C VAL A 162 -27.69 17.01 28.07
N ILE A 163 -28.87 17.06 28.70
CA ILE A 163 -29.66 18.29 28.91
C ILE A 163 -29.68 18.67 30.39
N ALA A 164 -29.37 19.93 30.68
CA ALA A 164 -29.36 20.48 32.03
C ALA A 164 -30.39 21.61 32.15
N CYS A 165 -31.39 21.42 33.01
CA CYS A 165 -32.41 22.42 33.30
C CYS A 165 -31.96 23.36 34.43
N GLN A 166 -32.45 24.61 34.40
CA GLN A 166 -32.37 25.49 35.57
C GLN A 166 -33.15 24.91 36.76
N SER A 167 -32.80 25.32 37.98
CA SER A 167 -33.54 24.93 39.19
C SER A 167 -34.97 25.47 39.18
N ASN A 168 -35.84 24.88 40.01
CA ASN A 168 -37.19 25.40 40.23
C ASN A 168 -37.15 26.87 40.67
N ILE A 169 -38.09 27.66 40.13
CA ILE A 169 -38.27 29.06 40.50
C ILE A 169 -39.55 29.15 41.34
N GLU A 170 -39.42 29.65 42.57
CA GLU A 170 -40.55 29.95 43.45
C GLU A 170 -40.62 31.45 43.67
N GLU A 171 -41.75 32.05 43.27
CA GLU A 171 -41.96 33.48 43.35
C GLU A 171 -43.40 33.79 43.76
N GLN A 172 -43.58 34.86 44.53
CA GLN A 172 -44.90 35.29 45.00
C GLN A 172 -45.55 36.29 44.03
N VAL A 173 -46.86 36.15 43.82
CA VAL A 173 -47.72 37.12 43.11
C VAL A 173 -48.05 38.33 43.99
N ALA A 174 -48.37 39.47 43.37
CA ALA A 174 -48.87 40.63 44.09
C ALA A 174 -50.30 40.40 44.62
N ALA A 175 -50.68 41.12 45.67
CA ALA A 175 -52.05 41.06 46.21
C ALA A 175 -53.09 41.40 45.12
N ASN A 176 -54.20 40.64 45.10
CA ASN A 176 -55.26 40.75 44.11
C ASN A 176 -54.82 40.51 42.64
N ASN A 177 -53.66 39.87 42.41
CA ASN A 177 -53.21 39.45 41.08
C ASN A 177 -53.08 37.92 41.03
N CYS A 178 -53.58 37.30 39.97
CA CYS A 178 -53.54 35.85 39.75
C CYS A 178 -52.41 35.40 38.79
N SER A 179 -51.49 36.30 38.42
CA SER A 179 -50.39 36.02 37.49
C SER A 179 -49.13 36.84 37.82
N LYS A 180 -47.94 36.30 37.48
CA LYS A 180 -46.66 37.02 37.60
C LYS A 180 -45.97 37.05 36.23
N ALA A 181 -45.67 38.26 35.76
CA ALA A 181 -44.87 38.48 34.56
C ALA A 181 -43.39 38.67 34.92
N GLY A 182 -42.48 38.39 33.99
CA GLY A 182 -41.05 38.66 34.15
C GLY A 182 -40.28 37.64 34.99
N VAL A 183 -40.81 36.43 35.19
CA VAL A 183 -40.05 35.32 35.79
C VAL A 183 -38.83 35.04 34.92
N ALA A 184 -37.64 35.08 35.52
CA ALA A 184 -36.39 34.91 34.80
C ALA A 184 -36.19 33.44 34.40
N ILE A 185 -36.63 33.07 33.20
CA ILE A 185 -36.43 31.72 32.65
C ILE A 185 -35.18 31.75 31.75
N THR A 186 -34.22 30.88 32.04
CA THR A 186 -33.07 30.62 31.17
C THR A 186 -33.28 29.35 30.34
N ASN A 187 -32.75 29.33 29.13
CA ASN A 187 -32.73 28.14 28.28
C ASN A 187 -31.95 27.00 28.96
N PRO A 188 -32.34 25.72 28.75
CA PRO A 188 -31.55 24.60 29.22
C PRO A 188 -30.20 24.55 28.50
N GLY A 189 -29.17 24.11 29.23
CA GLY A 189 -27.88 23.79 28.63
C GLY A 189 -27.97 22.43 27.93
N ILE A 190 -27.45 22.33 26.71
CA ILE A 190 -27.31 21.06 26.00
C ILE A 190 -25.83 20.85 25.70
N THR A 191 -25.31 19.68 26.06
CA THR A 191 -23.97 19.25 25.69
C THR A 191 -24.07 17.94 24.95
N GLU A 192 -23.47 17.91 23.77
CA GLU A 192 -23.34 16.75 22.91
C GLU A 192 -21.95 16.86 22.30
N ASN A 193 -21.21 15.75 22.29
CA ASN A 193 -19.81 15.79 21.93
C ASN A 193 -19.60 15.64 20.41
N CYS A 194 -20.37 14.82 19.70
CA CYS A 194 -19.97 14.31 18.37
C CYS A 194 -20.91 14.53 17.19
N SER A 195 -21.92 15.38 17.35
CA SER A 195 -22.84 15.78 16.30
C SER A 195 -22.56 17.19 15.83
N ALA A 196 -22.70 17.34 14.52
CA ALA A 196 -22.58 18.61 13.86
C ALA A 196 -23.81 19.53 14.06
N VAL A 197 -24.99 19.00 14.41
CA VAL A 197 -26.19 19.83 14.70
C VAL A 197 -27.20 19.08 15.57
N LEU A 198 -27.54 19.64 16.73
CA LEU A 198 -28.80 19.37 17.42
C LEU A 198 -29.88 20.27 16.80
N THR A 199 -30.61 19.77 15.79
CA THR A 199 -31.76 20.49 15.20
C THR A 199 -33.06 20.12 15.89
#